data_AF-A0A5Q0BP02-F1
#
_entry.id   AF-A0A5Q0BP02-F1
#
_cell.length_a   1.000
_cell.length_b   1.000
_cell.length_c   1.000
_cell.angle_alpha   90.00
_cell.angle_beta   90.00
_cell.angle_gamma   90.00
#
_symmetry.space_group_name_H-M   'P 1'
#
loop_
_entity.id
_entity.type
_entity.pdbx_description
1 polymer ?
#
loop_
_entity_poly.entity_id
_entity_poly.type
_entity_poly.pdbx_seq_one_letter_code
_entity_poly.pdbx_strand_id
1 'polypeptide(L)'
;MNCLVSIVKIWVLLGIISLGWCSFIYADVQYSLNIGVDAASRDFLNSNQQCVAIAYASPLSEGNTVVVSLVFAPINDSTNIAFDYGWALYTSLDYPVAVFDVINMAVTQTNVGSQRAYRFDGKTIISDGTGVYGYITLYYNAPPESQPVTAGLAQYIYDTSQQPNKLAPINYHTLNRFETLSIPMSGSTVWVFVASNIAVGSVLPVNIMKPVSDSTSATSNNASTSAAAQTTMLQISRYLPVDLSVPSQIAIHFELDINAFAYDSTMTQ
;
A
#
# COMPACT_ATOMS: atom_id res chain seq x y z
N MET A 1 -14.47 27.44 83.08
CA MET A 1 -13.39 26.45 83.10
C MET A 1 -12.85 26.33 81.69
N ASN A 2 -11.60 26.75 81.50
CA ASN A 2 -10.53 26.34 80.56
C ASN A 2 -10.92 25.92 79.12
N CYS A 3 -10.24 26.22 78.02
CA CYS A 3 -9.08 26.99 77.57
C CYS A 3 -9.26 26.98 76.03
N LEU A 4 -9.21 28.08 75.29
CA LEU A 4 -8.00 28.64 74.67
C LEU A 4 -7.20 27.66 73.77
N VAL A 5 -6.87 28.17 72.56
CA VAL A 5 -5.81 27.74 71.61
C VAL A 5 -6.22 26.65 70.61
N SER A 6 -5.83 26.61 69.34
CA SER A 6 -5.30 27.54 68.32
C SER A 6 -4.92 26.67 67.11
N ILE A 7 -5.13 27.19 65.89
CA ILE A 7 -4.32 27.01 64.67
C ILE A 7 -3.68 25.64 64.41
N VAL A 8 -4.11 24.95 63.34
CA VAL A 8 -3.19 24.46 62.29
C VAL A 8 -3.88 24.54 60.92
N LYS A 9 -3.46 25.50 60.09
CA LYS A 9 -3.56 25.41 58.63
C LYS A 9 -2.51 24.40 58.17
N ILE A 10 -2.90 23.31 57.53
CA ILE A 10 -2.01 22.50 56.70
C ILE A 10 -2.56 22.46 55.29
N TRP A 11 -1.75 23.02 54.40
CA TRP A 11 -1.80 22.87 52.96
C TRP A 11 -1.56 21.40 52.59
N VAL A 12 -2.47 20.81 51.81
CA VAL A 12 -2.18 19.65 50.94
C VAL A 12 -2.83 20.00 49.60
N LEU A 13 -2.16 20.77 48.75
CA LEU A 13 -1.15 20.32 47.79
C LEU A 13 -1.67 19.23 46.85
N LEU A 14 -1.89 19.64 45.60
CA LEU A 14 -1.89 18.89 44.35
C LEU A 14 -2.21 17.38 44.42
N GLY A 15 -3.40 17.05 43.91
CA GLY A 15 -3.74 15.72 43.42
C GLY A 15 -4.49 15.83 42.10
N ILE A 16 -3.92 16.51 41.10
CA ILE A 16 -4.31 16.29 39.71
C ILE A 16 -3.93 14.86 39.42
N ILE A 17 -4.88 13.94 39.62
CA ILE A 17 -4.82 12.62 39.00
C ILE A 17 -5.09 12.89 37.53
N SER A 18 -4.04 13.30 36.81
CA SER A 18 -3.99 13.06 35.38
C SER A 18 -4.06 11.55 35.28
N LEU A 19 -5.23 11.04 34.90
CA LEU A 19 -5.32 9.76 34.24
C LEU A 19 -4.35 9.87 33.08
N GLY A 20 -3.13 9.37 33.30
CA GLY A 20 -2.16 9.16 32.26
C GLY A 20 -2.88 8.28 31.28
N TRP A 21 -3.29 8.89 30.17
CA TRP A 21 -3.55 8.15 28.97
C TRP A 21 -2.24 7.42 28.74
N CYS A 22 -2.21 6.14 29.09
CA CYS A 22 -1.35 5.20 28.40
C CYS A 22 -1.82 5.27 26.96
N SER A 23 -1.33 6.27 26.23
CA SER A 23 -1.10 6.14 24.81
C SER A 23 -0.20 4.92 24.73
N PHE A 24 -0.80 3.76 24.48
CA PHE A 24 -0.07 2.72 23.80
C PHE A 24 0.43 3.39 22.54
N ILE A 25 1.67 3.85 22.58
CA ILE A 25 2.48 3.96 21.39
C ILE A 25 2.59 2.50 20.99
N TYR A 26 1.63 2.05 20.18
CA TYR A 26 1.91 0.96 19.26
C TYR A 26 3.16 1.47 18.55
N ALA A 27 4.29 0.85 18.85
CA ALA A 27 5.43 0.97 17.95
C ALA A 27 4.87 0.44 16.63
N ASP A 28 4.52 1.33 15.71
CA ASP A 28 4.07 0.96 14.37
C ASP A 28 5.20 0.11 13.79
N VAL A 29 5.00 -1.21 13.73
CA VAL A 29 6.05 -2.17 13.38
C VAL A 29 6.27 -2.16 11.87
N GLN A 30 6.48 -1.00 11.25
CA GLN A 30 6.63 -0.81 9.81
C GLN A 30 7.35 -1.96 9.07
N TYR A 31 6.69 -2.54 8.06
CA TYR A 31 7.38 -3.47 7.16
C TYR A 31 8.36 -2.67 6.30
N SER A 32 9.55 -3.23 6.08
CA SER A 32 10.58 -2.59 5.27
C SER A 32 11.12 -3.53 4.21
N LEU A 33 11.34 -2.99 3.01
CA LEU A 33 11.90 -3.67 1.86
C LEU A 33 13.07 -2.85 1.32
N ASN A 34 14.26 -3.43 1.35
CA ASN A 34 15.43 -2.87 0.70
C ASN A 34 15.47 -3.31 -0.78
N ILE A 35 15.58 -2.33 -1.67
CA ILE A 35 15.65 -2.56 -3.12
C ILE A 35 17.01 -2.04 -3.61
N GLY A 36 17.88 -2.96 -4.00
CA GLY A 36 19.17 -2.69 -4.61
C GLY A 36 19.06 -2.53 -6.13
N VAL A 37 19.60 -1.42 -6.65
CA VAL A 37 19.73 -1.14 -8.08
C VAL A 37 21.09 -0.51 -8.31
N ASP A 38 22.08 -1.33 -8.66
CA ASP A 38 23.46 -0.85 -8.89
C ASP A 38 23.54 0.20 -10.02
N ALA A 39 24.71 0.82 -10.18
CA ALA A 39 24.91 1.88 -11.16
C ALA A 39 24.62 1.46 -12.62
N ALA A 40 25.03 0.26 -13.03
CA ALA A 40 24.78 -0.22 -14.40
C ALA A 40 23.30 -0.53 -14.61
N SER A 41 22.67 -1.14 -13.61
CA SER A 41 21.24 -1.40 -13.55
C SER A 41 20.42 -0.11 -13.65
N ARG A 42 20.81 0.92 -12.90
CA ARG A 42 20.16 2.24 -12.94
C ARG A 42 20.30 2.91 -14.30
N ASP A 43 21.49 2.86 -14.91
CA ASP A 43 21.72 3.43 -16.25
C ASP A 43 20.88 2.71 -17.30
N PHE A 44 20.74 1.39 -17.20
CA PHE A 44 19.84 0.60 -18.03
C PHE A 44 18.37 1.05 -17.85
N LEU A 45 17.88 1.16 -16.63
CA LEU A 45 16.50 1.58 -16.38
C LEU A 45 16.22 3.00 -16.90
N ASN A 46 17.13 3.93 -16.63
CA ASN A 46 16.99 5.32 -17.07
C ASN A 46 17.02 5.45 -18.61
N SER A 47 17.93 4.73 -19.27
CA SER A 47 18.03 4.74 -20.75
C SER A 47 16.78 4.12 -21.42
N ASN A 48 16.10 3.19 -20.74
CA ASN A 48 14.87 2.58 -21.20
C ASN A 48 13.59 3.24 -20.65
N GLN A 49 13.70 4.36 -19.93
CA GLN A 49 12.58 5.07 -19.30
C GLN A 49 11.71 4.14 -18.42
N GLN A 50 12.38 3.27 -17.68
CA GLN A 50 11.79 2.26 -16.81
C GLN A 50 11.88 2.69 -15.34
N CYS A 51 10.83 2.35 -14.58
CA CYS A 51 10.71 2.61 -13.15
C CYS A 51 10.53 1.29 -12.39
N VAL A 52 10.86 1.30 -11.11
CA VAL A 52 10.48 0.22 -10.18
C VAL A 52 9.03 0.43 -9.78
N ALA A 53 8.25 -0.64 -9.82
CA ALA A 53 6.85 -0.66 -9.44
C ALA A 53 6.59 -1.74 -8.37
N ILE A 54 5.72 -1.41 -7.43
CA ILE A 54 5.25 -2.33 -6.39
C ILE A 54 3.72 -2.41 -6.46
N ALA A 55 3.19 -3.62 -6.49
CA ALA A 55 1.75 -3.89 -6.45
C ALA A 55 1.42 -4.89 -5.33
N TYR A 56 0.22 -4.81 -4.76
CA TYR A 56 -0.24 -5.83 -3.81
C TYR A 56 -0.73 -7.07 -4.55
N ALA A 57 -0.38 -8.26 -4.02
CA ALA A 57 -0.78 -9.52 -4.61
C ALA A 57 -2.31 -9.73 -4.51
N SER A 58 -2.90 -10.21 -5.61
CA SER A 58 -4.29 -10.70 -5.70
C SER A 58 -4.46 -12.02 -4.92
N PRO A 59 -5.63 -12.35 -4.31
CA PRO A 59 -6.98 -11.84 -4.59
C PRO A 59 -7.49 -10.80 -3.59
N LEU A 60 -7.06 -9.55 -3.76
CA LEU A 60 -7.62 -8.42 -3.03
C LEU A 60 -8.49 -7.51 -3.88
N SER A 61 -8.45 -7.62 -5.22
CA SER A 61 -9.17 -6.74 -6.14
C SER A 61 -10.15 -7.50 -7.04
N GLU A 62 -11.12 -6.79 -7.59
CA GLU A 62 -12.08 -7.32 -8.56
C GLU A 62 -11.39 -7.78 -9.88
N GLY A 63 -11.95 -8.79 -10.54
CA GLY A 63 -11.61 -9.09 -11.94
C GLY A 63 -10.24 -9.73 -12.22
N ASN A 64 -9.60 -10.35 -11.23
CA ASN A 64 -8.23 -10.91 -11.35
C ASN A 64 -7.21 -9.85 -11.81
N THR A 65 -7.22 -8.73 -11.10
CA THR A 65 -6.35 -7.58 -11.33
C THR A 65 -5.46 -7.34 -10.12
N VAL A 66 -4.44 -6.51 -10.33
CA VAL A 66 -3.61 -5.93 -9.26
C VAL A 66 -3.55 -4.43 -9.40
N VAL A 67 -3.36 -3.74 -8.28
CA VAL A 67 -3.22 -2.29 -8.22
C VAL A 67 -1.77 -1.95 -7.93
N VAL A 68 -1.20 -1.07 -8.75
CA VAL A 68 0.14 -0.53 -8.55
C VAL A 68 0.10 0.50 -7.42
N SER A 69 0.81 0.24 -6.33
CA SER A 69 0.77 1.08 -5.12
C SER A 69 2.01 1.95 -4.96
N LEU A 70 3.12 1.64 -5.62
CA LEU A 70 4.29 2.53 -5.65
C LEU A 70 4.96 2.47 -7.03
N VAL A 71 5.42 3.62 -7.52
CA VAL A 71 6.26 3.74 -8.71
C VAL A 71 7.35 4.75 -8.42
N PHE A 72 8.62 4.40 -8.67
CA PHE A 72 9.74 5.32 -8.50
C PHE A 72 10.88 5.01 -9.47
N ALA A 73 11.63 6.03 -9.85
CA ALA A 73 12.90 5.86 -10.53
C ALA A 73 14.01 5.69 -9.47
N PRO A 74 14.84 4.63 -9.54
CA PRO A 74 15.91 4.43 -8.58
C PRO A 74 17.00 5.47 -8.79
N ILE A 75 17.22 6.34 -7.78
CA ILE A 75 18.24 7.40 -7.81
C ILE A 75 19.52 6.94 -7.09
N ASN A 76 19.37 6.09 -6.08
CA ASN A 76 20.45 5.55 -5.26
C ASN A 76 20.67 4.07 -5.58
N ASP A 77 21.85 3.56 -5.21
CA ASP A 77 22.17 2.13 -5.35
C ASP A 77 21.29 1.23 -4.48
N SER A 78 20.68 1.79 -3.44
CA SER A 78 19.72 1.13 -2.57
C SER A 78 18.62 2.09 -2.14
N THR A 79 17.38 1.62 -2.16
CA THR A 79 16.20 2.36 -1.70
C THR A 79 15.47 1.51 -0.65
N ASN A 80 15.17 2.10 0.50
CA ASN A 80 14.42 1.39 1.56
C ASN A 80 12.97 1.85 1.54
N ILE A 81 12.09 0.93 1.14
CA ILE A 81 10.65 1.15 1.05
C ILE A 81 9.97 0.70 2.34
N ALA A 82 9.19 1.61 2.88
CA ALA A 82 8.42 1.47 4.09
C ALA A 82 6.94 1.25 3.77
N PHE A 83 6.30 0.29 4.43
CA PHE A 83 4.86 0.05 4.36
C PHE A 83 4.24 0.27 5.73
N ASP A 84 3.32 1.24 5.80
CA ASP A 84 2.66 1.61 7.04
C ASP A 84 1.53 0.63 7.41
N TYR A 85 1.27 0.43 8.70
CA TYR A 85 0.18 -0.43 9.19
C TYR A 85 -1.16 0.31 9.22
N GLY A 86 -1.11 1.64 9.11
CA GLY A 86 -2.27 2.50 9.02
C GLY A 86 -3.02 2.29 7.71
N TRP A 87 -4.12 1.54 7.76
CA TRP A 87 -5.06 1.43 6.65
C TRP A 87 -5.90 2.71 6.52
N ALA A 88 -6.22 3.04 5.29
CA ALA A 88 -7.27 3.97 4.92
C ALA A 88 -8.32 3.26 4.06
N LEU A 89 -9.58 3.57 4.29
CA LEU A 89 -10.67 3.17 3.41
C LEU A 89 -10.91 4.32 2.43
N TYR A 90 -11.02 4.03 1.14
CA TYR A 90 -11.26 5.04 0.13
C TYR A 90 -12.46 4.72 -0.74
N THR A 91 -13.01 5.77 -1.36
CA THR A 91 -13.89 5.67 -2.52
C THR A 91 -13.37 6.57 -3.63
N SER A 92 -13.53 6.14 -4.87
CA SER A 92 -13.36 6.91 -6.09
C SER A 92 -14.73 7.12 -6.73
N LEU A 93 -14.96 8.33 -7.23
CA LEU A 93 -16.19 8.68 -7.94
C LEU A 93 -16.11 8.37 -9.44
N ASP A 94 -14.95 7.92 -9.92
CA ASP A 94 -14.76 7.49 -11.30
C ASP A 94 -15.37 6.09 -11.45
N TYR A 95 -16.50 6.01 -12.16
CA TYR A 95 -17.27 4.78 -12.29
C TYR A 95 -17.16 4.16 -13.70
N PRO A 96 -17.02 2.82 -13.77
CA PRO A 96 -16.17 1.96 -12.95
C PRO A 96 -14.72 2.01 -13.45
N VAL A 97 -13.75 1.92 -12.53
CA VAL A 97 -12.33 1.84 -12.91
C VAL A 97 -12.10 0.59 -13.77
N ALA A 98 -11.66 0.81 -15.01
CA ALA A 98 -11.41 -0.26 -15.97
C ALA A 98 -9.98 -0.82 -15.86
N VAL A 99 -9.74 -1.96 -16.48
CA VAL A 99 -8.38 -2.48 -16.66
C VAL A 99 -7.56 -1.48 -17.48
N PHE A 100 -6.32 -1.24 -17.06
CA PHE A 100 -5.40 -0.20 -17.55
C PHE A 100 -5.80 1.24 -17.22
N ASP A 101 -6.85 1.43 -16.43
CA ASP A 101 -7.19 2.75 -15.88
C ASP A 101 -6.45 3.00 -14.56
N VAL A 102 -6.53 4.24 -14.06
CA VAL A 102 -5.89 4.68 -12.83
C VAL A 102 -6.94 5.05 -11.80
N ILE A 103 -6.84 4.47 -10.61
CA ILE A 103 -7.72 4.80 -9.49
C ILE A 103 -7.39 6.21 -8.97
N ASN A 104 -8.34 7.13 -9.11
CA ASN A 104 -8.28 8.43 -8.45
C ASN A 104 -9.12 8.41 -7.17
N MET A 105 -8.46 8.32 -6.01
CA MET A 105 -9.16 8.33 -4.72
C MET A 105 -9.79 9.70 -4.46
N ALA A 106 -11.09 9.73 -4.17
CA ALA A 106 -11.85 10.96 -3.97
C ALA A 106 -12.13 11.24 -2.48
N VAL A 107 -12.58 10.22 -1.74
CA VAL A 107 -12.90 10.31 -0.32
C VAL A 107 -12.09 9.25 0.42
N THR A 108 -11.39 9.66 1.47
CA THR A 108 -10.54 8.78 2.28
C THR A 108 -10.86 8.91 3.76
N GLN A 109 -10.99 7.79 4.45
CA GLN A 109 -11.01 7.70 5.91
C GLN A 109 -9.74 7.00 6.36
N THR A 110 -8.90 7.69 7.12
CA THR A 110 -7.64 7.12 7.65
C THR A 110 -7.85 6.43 8.98
N ASN A 111 -6.84 5.67 9.42
CA ASN A 111 -6.81 4.93 10.68
C ASN A 111 -8.00 3.97 10.79
N VAL A 112 -8.32 3.27 9.70
CA VAL A 112 -9.39 2.29 9.73
C VAL A 112 -8.93 1.03 10.44
N GLY A 113 -9.76 0.58 11.38
CA GLY A 113 -9.46 -0.58 12.19
C GLY A 113 -10.00 -1.84 11.57
N SER A 114 -9.31 -2.95 11.82
CA SER A 114 -9.89 -4.27 11.58
C SER A 114 -11.18 -4.43 12.40
N GLN A 115 -12.13 -5.22 11.87
CA GLN A 115 -13.41 -5.52 12.55
C GLN A 115 -14.28 -4.29 12.80
N ARG A 116 -14.11 -3.24 12.00
CA ARG A 116 -14.97 -2.06 12.03
C ARG A 116 -15.82 -1.97 10.78
N ALA A 117 -17.04 -1.51 10.99
CA ALA A 117 -17.95 -1.16 9.93
C ALA A 117 -17.85 0.35 9.68
N TYR A 118 -18.01 0.70 8.41
CA TYR A 118 -18.03 2.05 7.90
C TYR A 118 -19.22 2.22 6.97
N ARG A 119 -19.71 3.44 6.88
CA ARG A 119 -20.78 3.83 5.97
C ARG A 119 -20.30 4.95 5.07
N PHE A 120 -20.48 4.78 3.77
CA PHE A 120 -20.30 5.84 2.80
C PHE A 120 -21.68 6.40 2.42
N ASP A 121 -21.88 7.72 2.56
CA ASP A 121 -23.16 8.37 2.26
C ASP A 121 -23.23 9.03 0.86
N GLY A 122 -22.21 8.78 0.03
CA GLY A 122 -22.01 9.47 -1.24
C GLY A 122 -21.11 10.70 -1.15
N LYS A 123 -20.71 11.12 0.06
CA LYS A 123 -19.82 12.28 0.27
C LYS A 123 -18.71 12.01 1.28
N THR A 124 -19.01 11.26 2.33
CA THR A 124 -18.09 11.00 3.44
C THR A 124 -18.16 9.55 3.87
N ILE A 125 -17.04 9.05 4.39
CA ILE A 125 -16.95 7.74 5.02
C ILE A 125 -16.93 7.97 6.52
N ILE A 126 -17.86 7.36 7.25
CA ILE A 126 -17.99 7.48 8.71
C ILE A 126 -17.96 6.10 9.35
N SER A 127 -17.45 6.01 10.59
CA SER A 127 -17.50 4.76 11.34
C SER A 127 -18.95 4.44 11.72
N ASP A 128 -19.36 3.19 11.49
CA ASP A 128 -20.72 2.69 11.69
C ASP A 128 -20.73 1.45 12.60
N GLY A 129 -19.85 1.45 13.61
CA GLY A 129 -19.78 0.43 14.64
C GLY A 129 -18.89 -0.77 14.31
N THR A 130 -19.30 -1.95 14.77
CA THR A 130 -18.52 -3.18 14.69
C THR A 130 -18.78 -3.90 13.38
N GLY A 131 -17.70 -4.28 12.69
CA GLY A 131 -17.73 -5.06 11.46
C GLY A 131 -17.39 -6.54 11.69
N VAL A 132 -16.96 -7.21 10.62
CA VAL A 132 -16.60 -8.63 10.65
C VAL A 132 -15.13 -8.82 11.04
N TYR A 133 -14.84 -9.80 11.89
CA TYR A 133 -13.46 -10.12 12.30
C TYR A 133 -12.56 -10.39 11.08
N GLY A 134 -11.43 -9.70 10.98
CA GLY A 134 -10.47 -9.84 9.87
C GLY A 134 -10.81 -9.04 8.61
N TYR A 135 -11.91 -8.29 8.62
CA TYR A 135 -12.36 -7.48 7.49
C TYR A 135 -12.57 -6.02 7.90
N ILE A 136 -12.53 -5.16 6.90
CA ILE A 136 -13.08 -3.80 6.96
C ILE A 136 -14.38 -3.84 6.15
N THR A 137 -15.49 -3.48 6.78
CA THR A 137 -16.81 -3.53 6.14
C THR A 137 -17.25 -2.12 5.75
N LEU A 138 -17.67 -1.94 4.50
CA LEU A 138 -18.19 -0.68 3.98
C LEU A 138 -19.61 -0.87 3.44
N TYR A 139 -20.57 -0.15 4.01
CA TYR A 139 -21.93 -0.07 3.49
C TYR A 139 -22.14 1.21 2.69
N TYR A 140 -22.70 1.11 1.48
CA TYR A 140 -22.99 2.27 0.65
C TYR A 140 -24.42 2.78 0.86
N ASN A 141 -24.60 3.78 1.71
CA ASN A 141 -25.89 4.40 2.02
C ASN A 141 -26.09 5.74 1.30
N ALA A 142 -26.28 5.69 0.00
CA ALA A 142 -26.32 6.88 -0.85
C ALA A 142 -27.75 7.39 -1.15
N PRO A 143 -27.92 8.67 -1.53
CA PRO A 143 -29.15 9.18 -2.15
C PRO A 143 -29.60 8.40 -3.41
N PRO A 144 -30.88 8.47 -3.83
CA PRO A 144 -31.43 7.70 -4.94
C PRO A 144 -30.71 7.81 -6.28
N GLU A 145 -30.10 8.96 -6.56
CA GLU A 145 -29.44 9.25 -7.86
C GLU A 145 -27.93 8.94 -7.86
N SER A 146 -27.43 8.29 -6.81
CA SER A 146 -26.01 7.97 -6.71
C SER A 146 -25.62 6.82 -7.63
N GLN A 147 -24.57 7.04 -8.41
CA GLN A 147 -23.93 6.03 -9.23
C GLN A 147 -23.13 5.05 -8.36
N PRO A 148 -22.84 3.83 -8.84
CA PRO A 148 -21.89 2.97 -8.14
C PRO A 148 -20.51 3.64 -8.09
N VAL A 149 -19.72 3.26 -7.10
CA VAL A 149 -18.38 3.82 -6.88
C VAL A 149 -17.34 2.73 -6.85
N THR A 150 -16.08 3.09 -7.11
CA THR A 150 -14.97 2.20 -6.79
C THR A 150 -14.59 2.42 -5.33
N ALA A 151 -14.43 1.35 -4.55
CA ALA A 151 -14.02 1.40 -3.15
C ALA A 151 -12.90 0.41 -2.88
N GLY A 152 -12.04 0.73 -1.92
CA GLY A 152 -10.91 -0.13 -1.59
C GLY A 152 -10.16 0.35 -0.37
N LEU A 153 -9.05 -0.32 -0.09
CA LEU A 153 -8.10 0.06 0.93
C LEU A 153 -6.92 0.79 0.29
N ALA A 154 -6.35 1.69 1.06
CA ALA A 154 -5.13 2.41 0.74
C ALA A 154 -4.22 2.46 1.97
N GLN A 155 -2.94 2.68 1.74
CA GLN A 155 -1.97 2.80 2.82
C GLN A 155 -0.83 3.74 2.39
N TYR A 156 0.00 4.17 3.34
CA TYR A 156 1.24 4.85 3.01
C TYR A 156 2.31 3.83 2.62
N ILE A 157 2.86 4.02 1.42
CA ILE A 157 4.03 3.30 0.92
C ILE A 157 5.00 4.34 0.41
N TYR A 158 6.22 4.34 0.95
CA TYR A 158 7.15 5.43 0.67
C TYR A 158 8.59 5.00 0.84
N ASP A 159 9.49 5.70 0.13
CA ASP A 159 10.92 5.65 0.42
C ASP A 159 11.17 6.32 1.78
N THR A 160 11.82 5.62 2.71
CA THR A 160 12.12 6.12 4.06
C THR A 160 12.98 7.38 4.09
N SER A 161 13.67 7.71 2.99
CA SER A 161 14.38 8.98 2.82
C SER A 161 13.44 10.17 2.57
N GLN A 162 12.18 9.91 2.25
CA GLN A 162 11.16 10.90 1.94
C GLN A 162 9.98 10.80 2.91
N GLN A 163 9.37 11.94 3.23
CA GLN A 163 8.15 11.92 4.03
C GLN A 163 7.00 11.38 3.17
N PRO A 164 6.16 10.46 3.70
CA PRO A 164 4.97 10.00 2.98
C PRO A 164 4.07 11.20 2.66
N ASN A 165 3.83 11.44 1.38
CA ASN A 165 3.06 12.60 0.94
C ASN A 165 1.65 12.23 0.45
N LYS A 166 1.39 10.94 0.16
CA LYS A 166 0.12 10.47 -0.40
C LYS A 166 -0.12 9.00 -0.02
N LEU A 167 -1.40 8.68 0.22
CA LEU A 167 -1.87 7.30 0.28
C LEU A 167 -1.82 6.67 -1.12
N ALA A 168 -1.58 5.37 -1.18
CA ALA A 168 -1.66 4.59 -2.41
C ALA A 168 -2.75 3.52 -2.29
N PRO A 169 -3.63 3.37 -3.30
CA PRO A 169 -4.60 2.27 -3.32
C PRO A 169 -3.86 0.93 -3.44
N ILE A 170 -4.34 -0.08 -2.72
CA ILE A 170 -3.77 -1.44 -2.74
C ILE A 170 -4.70 -2.44 -3.41
N ASN A 171 -5.99 -2.11 -3.45
CA ASN A 171 -7.02 -2.89 -4.11
C ASN A 171 -8.19 -2.02 -4.53
N TYR A 172 -9.12 -2.62 -5.26
CA TYR A 172 -10.37 -1.97 -5.60
C TYR A 172 -11.50 -2.97 -5.84
N HIS A 173 -12.72 -2.51 -5.61
CA HIS A 173 -13.96 -3.20 -5.88
C HIS A 173 -15.03 -2.20 -6.33
N THR A 174 -15.91 -2.63 -7.22
CA THR A 174 -17.14 -1.91 -7.49
C THR A 174 -18.09 -2.06 -6.32
N LEU A 175 -18.66 -0.95 -5.85
CA LEU A 175 -19.63 -0.92 -4.76
C LEU A 175 -20.91 -0.25 -5.23
N ASN A 176 -21.99 -1.03 -5.30
CA ASN A 176 -23.30 -0.52 -5.69
C ASN A 176 -24.04 0.11 -4.51
N ARG A 177 -25.01 0.97 -4.84
CA ARG A 177 -25.85 1.59 -3.82
C ARG A 177 -26.59 0.51 -3.01
N PHE A 178 -26.57 0.68 -1.69
CA PHE A 178 -27.12 -0.25 -0.70
C PHE A 178 -26.47 -1.63 -0.67
N GLU A 179 -25.28 -1.74 -1.24
CA GLU A 179 -24.43 -2.92 -1.09
C GLU A 179 -23.51 -2.76 0.11
N THR A 180 -23.14 -3.90 0.70
CA THR A 180 -22.12 -4.00 1.72
C THR A 180 -20.93 -4.75 1.15
N LEU A 181 -19.77 -4.11 1.14
CA LEU A 181 -18.49 -4.70 0.77
C LEU A 181 -17.70 -5.06 2.02
N SER A 182 -17.21 -6.30 2.11
CA SER A 182 -16.26 -6.71 3.15
C SER A 182 -14.91 -6.94 2.51
N ILE A 183 -13.95 -6.08 2.84
CA ILE A 183 -12.59 -6.15 2.28
C ILE A 183 -11.70 -6.87 3.30
N PRO A 184 -11.07 -8.00 2.94
CA PRO A 184 -10.10 -8.63 3.82
C PRO A 184 -8.92 -7.67 4.01
N MET A 185 -8.36 -7.63 5.23
CA MET A 185 -7.08 -6.94 5.40
C MET A 185 -6.05 -7.58 4.47
N SER A 186 -5.35 -6.75 3.69
CA SER A 186 -4.45 -7.26 2.66
C SER A 186 -3.36 -8.15 3.24
N GLY A 187 -2.95 -9.14 2.46
CA GLY A 187 -1.80 -9.97 2.80
C GLY A 187 -0.49 -9.17 2.85
N SER A 188 0.52 -9.76 3.47
CA SER A 188 1.88 -9.22 3.54
C SER A 188 2.67 -9.35 2.24
N THR A 189 2.11 -9.98 1.19
CA THR A 189 2.83 -10.23 -0.06
C THR A 189 2.64 -9.09 -1.06
N VAL A 190 3.77 -8.54 -1.53
CA VAL A 190 3.81 -7.56 -2.63
C VAL A 190 4.54 -8.14 -3.84
N TRP A 191 4.25 -7.62 -5.02
CA TRP A 191 4.93 -7.95 -6.26
C TRP A 191 5.80 -6.77 -6.67
N VAL A 192 7.09 -7.02 -6.85
CA VAL A 192 8.05 -6.02 -7.30
C VAL A 192 8.48 -6.31 -8.72
N PHE A 193 8.43 -5.32 -9.59
CA PHE A 193 8.78 -5.44 -11.00
C PHE A 193 9.25 -4.10 -11.56
N VAL A 194 9.75 -4.11 -12.79
CA VAL A 194 10.10 -2.93 -13.55
C VAL A 194 9.05 -2.68 -14.63
N ALA A 195 8.68 -1.42 -14.84
CA ALA A 195 7.72 -1.05 -15.86
C ALA A 195 7.94 0.35 -16.42
N SER A 196 7.42 0.59 -17.62
CA SER A 196 7.40 1.91 -18.28
C SER A 196 5.95 2.35 -18.53
N ASN A 197 5.71 3.67 -18.52
CA ASN A 197 4.39 4.27 -18.75
C ASN A 197 3.32 3.79 -17.75
N ILE A 198 3.71 3.65 -16.48
CA ILE A 198 2.84 3.18 -15.39
C ILE A 198 2.75 4.24 -14.30
N ALA A 199 1.57 4.37 -13.68
CA ALA A 199 1.32 5.30 -12.58
C ALA A 199 0.88 4.56 -11.30
N VAL A 200 1.08 5.19 -10.15
CA VAL A 200 0.43 4.74 -8.90
C VAL A 200 -1.08 4.77 -9.09
N GLY A 201 -1.78 3.72 -8.67
CA GLY A 201 -3.21 3.50 -8.89
C GLY A 201 -3.56 2.77 -10.18
N SER A 202 -2.59 2.46 -11.05
CA SER A 202 -2.85 1.72 -12.28
C SER A 202 -3.39 0.33 -11.97
N VAL A 203 -4.47 -0.06 -12.65
CA VAL A 203 -5.09 -1.38 -12.57
C VAL A 203 -4.54 -2.26 -13.68
N LEU A 204 -3.83 -3.32 -13.32
CA LEU A 204 -3.24 -4.25 -14.28
C LEU A 204 -3.93 -5.61 -14.20
N PRO A 205 -4.21 -6.27 -15.34
CA PRO A 205 -4.74 -7.62 -15.33
C PRO A 205 -3.62 -8.60 -14.98
N VAL A 206 -3.90 -9.63 -14.16
CA VAL A 206 -2.84 -10.58 -13.73
C VAL A 206 -2.27 -11.38 -14.92
N ASN A 207 -3.01 -11.56 -16.01
CA ASN A 207 -2.58 -12.35 -17.17
C ASN A 207 -1.39 -11.77 -17.95
N ILE A 208 -1.09 -10.48 -17.82
CA ILE A 208 0.11 -9.87 -18.40
C ILE A 208 1.31 -9.94 -17.46
N MET A 209 1.09 -10.32 -16.20
CA MET A 209 2.13 -10.45 -15.17
C MET A 209 2.67 -11.87 -15.18
N LYS A 210 3.99 -12.02 -15.06
CA LYS A 210 4.63 -13.33 -14.97
C LYS A 210 5.62 -13.36 -13.80
N PRO A 211 5.61 -14.40 -12.95
CA PRO A 211 6.56 -14.50 -11.86
C PRO A 211 7.98 -14.76 -12.39
N VAL A 212 8.99 -14.34 -11.63
CA VAL A 212 10.34 -14.89 -11.73
C VAL A 212 10.26 -16.37 -11.34
N SER A 213 10.75 -17.27 -12.20
CA SER A 213 10.79 -18.71 -11.92
C SER A 213 12.13 -19.04 -11.27
N ASP A 214 12.15 -19.86 -10.21
CA ASP A 214 13.38 -20.33 -9.51
C ASP A 214 14.29 -21.24 -10.35
N SER A 215 14.08 -21.33 -11.66
CA SER A 215 14.87 -22.16 -12.55
C SER A 215 15.93 -21.29 -13.23
N THR A 216 17.17 -21.47 -12.79
CA THR A 216 18.37 -21.37 -13.63
C THR A 216 18.03 -21.83 -15.05
N SER A 217 18.39 -21.02 -16.06
CA SER A 217 18.04 -21.16 -17.49
C SER A 217 16.82 -20.36 -17.98
N ALA A 218 16.72 -19.08 -17.61
CA ALA A 218 16.01 -18.13 -18.47
C ALA A 218 16.93 -17.74 -19.63
N THR A 219 16.85 -18.49 -20.74
CA THR A 219 17.26 -17.94 -22.03
C THR A 219 16.42 -16.68 -22.24
N SER A 220 17.07 -15.56 -22.54
CA SER A 220 16.51 -14.22 -22.71
C SER A 220 15.53 -14.14 -23.88
N ASN A 221 14.35 -14.76 -23.74
CA ASN A 221 13.28 -14.61 -24.71
C ASN A 221 12.38 -13.46 -24.27
N ASN A 222 12.58 -12.35 -24.99
CA ASN A 222 11.85 -11.08 -25.02
C ASN A 222 12.38 -9.97 -24.10
N ALA A 223 13.63 -9.56 -24.31
CA ALA A 223 13.89 -8.13 -24.45
C ALA A 223 13.36 -7.72 -25.83
N SER A 224 12.31 -6.90 -25.91
CA SER A 224 11.90 -6.30 -27.17
C SER A 224 12.99 -5.32 -27.61
N THR A 225 13.96 -5.82 -28.37
CA THR A 225 14.89 -4.99 -29.15
C THR A 225 14.13 -4.45 -30.37
N SER A 226 13.45 -3.33 -30.17
CA SER A 226 12.99 -2.49 -31.26
C SER A 226 13.29 -1.04 -30.92
N ALA A 227 14.53 -0.64 -31.19
CA ALA A 227 14.83 0.75 -31.51
C ALA A 227 14.02 1.13 -32.77
N ALA A 228 13.40 2.30 -32.72
CA ALA A 228 12.57 2.93 -33.75
C ALA A 228 11.07 2.54 -33.79
N ALA A 229 10.29 3.09 -32.86
CA ALA A 229 9.05 3.86 -33.10
C ALA A 229 8.42 4.21 -31.75
N GLN A 230 8.39 5.50 -31.43
CA GLN A 230 7.87 6.04 -30.17
C GLN A 230 6.34 5.98 -30.18
N THR A 231 5.79 4.82 -29.88
CA THR A 231 4.41 4.66 -29.37
C THR A 231 4.53 4.21 -27.92
N THR A 232 3.95 4.99 -27.01
CA THR A 232 3.90 4.83 -25.55
C THR A 232 3.17 3.56 -25.13
N MET A 233 3.73 2.39 -25.44
CA MET A 233 3.19 1.11 -24.99
C MET A 233 3.63 0.85 -23.55
N LEU A 234 2.72 0.28 -22.74
CA LEU A 234 3.04 -0.25 -21.42
C LEU A 234 4.05 -1.38 -21.56
N GLN A 235 5.14 -1.32 -20.80
CA GLN A 235 6.14 -2.38 -20.71
C GLN A 235 6.24 -2.85 -19.28
N ILE A 236 6.27 -4.17 -19.06
CA ILE A 236 6.30 -4.79 -17.72
C ILE A 236 7.27 -5.97 -17.74
N SER A 237 8.16 -6.03 -16.74
CA SER A 237 9.08 -7.13 -16.51
C SER A 237 8.42 -8.31 -15.77
N ARG A 238 9.19 -9.37 -15.51
CA ARG A 238 8.76 -10.39 -14.55
C ARG A 238 8.67 -9.78 -13.14
N TYR A 239 7.72 -10.26 -12.35
CA TYR A 239 7.57 -9.85 -10.96
C TYR A 239 8.21 -10.84 -10.00
N LEU A 240 8.79 -10.31 -8.92
CA LEU A 240 9.22 -11.08 -7.76
C LEU A 240 8.14 -10.95 -6.67
N PRO A 241 7.50 -12.05 -6.23
CA PRO A 241 6.66 -12.02 -5.05
C PRO A 241 7.54 -11.92 -3.79
N VAL A 242 7.25 -10.93 -2.95
CA VAL A 242 7.98 -10.63 -1.71
C VAL A 242 7.02 -10.70 -0.54
N ASP A 243 7.26 -11.61 0.40
CA ASP A 243 6.47 -11.71 1.62
C ASP A 243 7.05 -10.85 2.74
N LEU A 244 6.38 -9.72 3.03
CA LEU A 244 6.77 -8.76 4.06
C LEU A 244 6.61 -9.31 5.49
N SER A 245 5.99 -10.48 5.70
CA SER A 245 5.75 -11.02 7.05
C SER A 245 7.03 -11.39 7.80
N VAL A 246 8.14 -11.54 7.08
CA VAL A 246 9.45 -11.89 7.66
C VAL A 246 10.09 -10.63 8.27
N PRO A 247 10.30 -10.56 9.60
CA PRO A 247 10.73 -9.32 10.27
C PRO A 247 12.16 -8.85 9.95
N SER A 248 12.97 -9.69 9.28
CA SER A 248 14.28 -9.30 8.77
C SER A 248 14.10 -8.41 7.55
N GLN A 249 14.83 -7.28 7.49
CA GLN A 249 14.89 -6.42 6.30
C GLN A 249 15.03 -7.25 5.04
N ILE A 250 13.95 -7.35 4.26
CA ILE A 250 13.98 -8.14 3.02
C ILE A 250 14.78 -7.31 2.03
N ALA A 251 15.83 -7.90 1.47
CA ALA A 251 16.64 -7.27 0.45
C ALA A 251 16.44 -8.00 -0.89
N ILE A 252 16.13 -7.22 -1.92
CA ILE A 252 16.06 -7.68 -3.29
C ILE A 252 16.98 -6.83 -4.14
N HIS A 253 17.56 -7.39 -5.19
CA HIS A 253 18.40 -6.66 -6.13
C HIS A 253 17.88 -6.84 -7.56
N PHE A 254 18.07 -5.81 -8.37
CA PHE A 254 17.76 -5.90 -9.80
C PHE A 254 18.90 -6.61 -10.54
N GLU A 255 18.56 -7.62 -11.34
CA GLU A 255 19.50 -8.36 -12.16
C GLU A 255 19.31 -8.01 -13.64
N LEU A 256 20.33 -7.39 -14.23
CA LEU A 256 20.34 -7.03 -15.66
C LEU A 256 20.16 -8.24 -16.58
N ASP A 257 20.77 -9.38 -16.26
CA ASP A 257 20.80 -10.56 -17.12
C ASP A 257 19.41 -11.16 -17.37
N ILE A 258 18.51 -11.01 -16.38
CA ILE A 258 17.14 -11.51 -16.45
C ILE A 258 16.09 -10.39 -16.54
N ASN A 259 16.52 -9.12 -16.47
CA ASN A 259 15.68 -7.93 -16.42
C ASN A 259 14.53 -8.09 -15.39
N ALA A 260 14.90 -8.45 -14.16
CA ALA A 260 13.94 -8.70 -13.08
C ALA A 260 14.63 -8.58 -11.71
N PHE A 261 13.83 -8.58 -10.64
CA PHE A 261 14.34 -8.64 -9.28
C PHE A 261 14.58 -10.08 -8.82
N ALA A 262 15.59 -10.26 -7.98
CA ALA A 262 15.88 -11.50 -7.27
C ALA A 262 16.14 -11.21 -5.78
N TYR A 263 16.03 -12.24 -4.95
CA TYR A 263 16.43 -12.13 -3.54
C TYR A 263 17.95 -12.05 -3.42
N ASP A 264 18.44 -11.20 -2.53
CA ASP A 264 19.88 -11.11 -2.27
C ASP A 264 20.38 -12.44 -1.66
N SER A 265 21.25 -13.13 -2.39
CA SER A 265 21.85 -14.41 -1.98
C SER A 265 22.69 -14.34 -0.70
N THR A 266 22.99 -13.15 -0.19
CA THR A 266 23.71 -12.95 1.07
C THR A 266 22.83 -13.04 2.32
N MET A 267 21.50 -13.08 2.17
CA MET A 267 20.52 -13.15 3.27
C MET A 267 19.99 -14.58 3.55
N THR A 268 20.37 -15.59 2.76
CA THR A 268 20.10 -16.99 3.09
C THR A 268 21.21 -17.57 4.00
N GLN A 269 21.14 -17.26 5.30
CA GLN A 269 21.75 -18.08 6.36
C GLN A 269 20.82 -18.19 7.56
#